data_AF-A0A5K1HGV0-F1
#
_entry.id   AF-A0A5K1HGV0-F1
#
_cell.length_a   1.000
_cell.length_b   1.000
_cell.length_c   1.000
_cell.angle_alpha   90.00
_cell.angle_beta   90.00
_cell.angle_gamma   90.00
#
_symmetry.space_group_name_H-M   'P 1'
#
loop_
_entity.id
_entity.type
_entity.pdbx_description
1 polymer ?
#
loop_
_entity_poly.entity_id
_entity_poly.type
_entity_poly.pdbx_seq_one_letter_code
_entity_poly.pdbx_strand_id
1 'polypeptide(L)' 'FDNYSATVKVDGKMVTLGLWDTAGQEEYNRLRPLAYPNCDVFLIVFSVIEPSSFVNARKK' A
#
# COMPACT_ATOMS: atom_id res chain seq x y z
N PHE A 1 -10.04 -6.27 -2.02
CA PHE A 1 -9.62 -5.02 -1.37
C PHE A 1 -10.08 -5.14 0.05
N ASP A 2 -9.13 -5.28 0.98
CA ASP A 2 -9.44 -5.22 2.40
C ASP A 2 -9.10 -3.82 2.89
N ASN A 3 -10.09 -3.18 3.52
CA ASN A 3 -9.95 -1.86 4.09
C ASN A 3 -9.90 -2.00 5.60
N TYR A 4 -8.89 -1.41 6.22
CA TYR A 4 -8.76 -1.37 7.68
C TYR A 4 -8.66 0.08 8.13
N SER A 5 -9.24 0.40 9.28
CA SER A 5 -9.14 1.73 9.88
C SER A 5 -8.84 1.61 11.37
N ALA A 6 -7.88 2.40 11.83
CA ALA A 6 -7.51 2.47 13.24
C ALA A 6 -7.08 3.89 13.63
N THR A 7 -7.42 4.28 14.85
CA THR A 7 -6.91 5.53 15.44
C THR A 7 -5.65 5.22 16.25
N VAL A 8 -4.53 5.83 15.87
CA VAL A 8 -3.21 5.62 16.48
C VAL A 8 -2.65 6.93 17.03
N LYS A 9 -1.79 6.86 18.05
CA LYS A 9 -1.11 8.02 18.61
C LYS A 9 0.31 8.11 18.03
N VAL A 10 0.61 9.20 17.32
CA VAL A 10 1.92 9.47 16.71
C VAL A 10 2.36 10.87 17.15
N ASP A 11 3.56 10.98 17.71
CA ASP A 11 4.14 12.25 18.21
C ASP A 11 3.19 13.06 19.13
N GLY A 12 2.44 12.35 19.97
CA GLY A 12 1.48 12.96 20.89
C GLY A 12 0.11 13.31 20.28
N LYS A 13 -0.07 13.21 18.96
CA LYS A 13 -1.31 13.49 18.24
C LYS A 13 -2.06 12.21 17.89
N MET A 14 -3.39 12.24 17.96
CA MET A 14 -4.23 11.14 17.48
C MET A 14 -4.42 11.29 15.96
N VAL A 15 -4.18 10.21 15.22
CA VAL A 15 -4.30 10.12 13.76
C VAL A 15 -5.18 8.93 13.43
N THR A 16 -6.17 9.12 12.55
CA THR A 16 -6.95 8.02 11.98
C THR A 16 -6.24 7.51 10.73
N LEU A 17 -5.73 6.29 10.79
CA LEU A 17 -5.06 5.62 9.70
C LEU A 17 -6.06 4.72 8.96
N GLY A 18 -6.26 4.98 7.67
CA GLY A 18 -6.90 4.05 6.75
C GLY A 18 -5.85 3.26 5.97
N LEU A 19 -6.01 1.94 5.89
CA LEU A 19 -5.20 1.05 5.08
C LEU A 19 -6.08 0.45 3.98
N TRP A 20 -5.61 0.55 2.74
CA TRP A 20 -6.24 -0.04 1.56
C TRP A 20 -5.29 -1.08 0.96
N ASP A 21 -5.60 -2.36 1.14
CA ASP A 21 -4.80 -3.44 0.55
C ASP A 21 -5.15 -3.64 -0.94
N THR A 22 -4.12 -3.76 -1.78
CA THR A 22 -4.27 -3.91 -3.23
C THR A 22 -3.57 -5.17 -3.74
N ALA A 23 -4.22 -5.86 -4.66
CA ALA A 23 -3.67 -7.03 -5.32
C ALA A 23 -2.39 -6.69 -6.11
N GLY A 24 -1.34 -7.49 -5.94
CA GLY A 24 -0.02 -7.28 -6.56
C GLY A 24 0.09 -7.80 -7.99
N GLN A 25 -0.83 -8.67 -8.42
CA GLN A 25 -0.79 -9.32 -9.72
C GLN A 25 -1.07 -8.35 -10.88
N GLU A 26 -0.57 -8.69 -12.08
CA GLU A 26 -0.63 -7.79 -13.23
C GLU A 26 -2.04 -7.57 -13.75
N GLU A 27 -2.94 -8.55 -13.58
CA GLU A 27 -4.34 -8.47 -14.00
C GLU A 27 -5.08 -7.32 -13.29
N TYR A 28 -4.62 -6.95 -12.10
CA TYR A 28 -5.19 -5.85 -11.32
C TYR A 28 -4.54 -4.49 -11.61
N ASN A 29 -3.58 -4.39 -12.54
CA ASN A 29 -2.90 -3.13 -12.86
C ASN A 29 -3.87 -2.02 -13.31
N ARG A 30 -4.99 -2.37 -13.96
CA ARG A 30 -6.03 -1.40 -14.35
C ARG A 30 -6.98 -1.00 -13.21
N LEU A 31 -7.11 -1.85 -12.19
CA LEU A 31 -7.98 -1.62 -11.03
C LEU A 31 -7.26 -0.88 -9.91
N ARG A 32 -5.95 -1.11 -9.73
CA ARG A 32 -5.14 -0.48 -8.68
C ARG A 32 -5.22 1.06 -8.66
N PRO A 33 -5.20 1.77 -9.81
CA PRO A 33 -5.35 3.22 -9.84
C PRO A 33 -6.65 3.75 -9.24
N LEU A 34 -7.70 2.93 -9.17
CA LEU A 34 -8.98 3.34 -8.55
C LEU A 34 -8.88 3.49 -7.03
N ALA A 35 -7.86 2.89 -6.38
CA ALA A 35 -7.61 2.99 -4.95
C ALA A 35 -6.70 4.17 -4.55
N TYR A 36 -6.15 4.90 -5.53
CA TYR A 36 -5.19 5.99 -5.29
C TYR A 36 -5.79 7.36 -4.95
N PRO A 37 -7.03 7.72 -5.37
CA PRO A 37 -7.61 9.00 -5.00
C PRO A 37 -7.68 9.18 -3.49
N ASN A 38 -7.26 10.35 -3.00
CA ASN A 38 -7.19 10.69 -1.58
C ASN A 38 -6.23 9.82 -0.74
N CYS A 39 -5.31 9.09 -1.37
CA CYS A 39 -4.23 8.40 -0.67
C CYS A 39 -3.14 9.41 -0.26
N ASP A 40 -2.83 9.47 1.03
CA ASP A 40 -1.77 10.35 1.56
C ASP A 40 -0.37 9.72 1.41
N VAL A 41 -0.25 8.39 1.53
CA VAL A 41 1.02 7.66 1.58
C VAL A 41 0.90 6.30 0.89
N PHE A 42 1.89 5.94 0.06
CA PHE A 42 2.03 4.62 -0.52
C PHE A 42 3.09 3.79 0.22
N LEU A 43 2.77 2.53 0.52
CA LEU A 43 3.72 1.53 0.99
C LEU A 43 4.07 0.58 -0.17
N ILE A 44 5.31 0.65 -0.66
CA ILE A 44 5.83 -0.28 -1.66
C ILE A 44 6.59 -1.37 -0.92
N VAL A 45 6.13 -2.61 -1.04
CA VAL A 45 6.68 -3.77 -0.33
C VAL A 45 7.34 -4.75 -1.30
N PHE A 46 8.33 -5.47 -0.79
CA PHE A 46 9.01 -6.56 -1.48
C PHE A 46 9.41 -7.63 -0.47
N SER A 47 9.71 -8.83 -0.96
CA SER A 47 10.16 -9.95 -0.16
C SER A 47 11.69 -10.06 -0.16
N VAL A 48 12.28 -10.17 1.03
CA VAL A 48 13.74 -10.31 1.20
C VAL A 48 14.28 -11.66 0.73
N ILE A 49 13.42 -12.67 0.60
CA ILE A 49 13.77 -14.00 0.08
C ILE A 49 13.44 -14.15 -1.42
N GLU A 50 12.86 -13.13 -2.04
CA GLU A 50 12.53 -13.12 -3.47
C GLU A 50 13.09 -11.85 -4.13
N PRO A 51 14.36 -11.85 -4.57
CA PRO A 51 15.02 -10.66 -5.12
C PRO A 51 14.32 -10.03 -6.34
N SER A 52 13.60 -10.83 -7.13
CA SER A 52 12.79 -10.34 -8.25
C SER A 52 11.71 -9.35 -7.79
N SER A 53 11.13 -9.54 -6.60
CA SER A 53 10.14 -8.62 -6.04
C SER A 53 10.73 -7.24 -5.74
N PHE A 54 11.99 -7.16 -5.27
CA PHE A 54 12.70 -5.90 -5.07
C PHE A 54 12.97 -5.17 -6.40
N VAL A 55 13.43 -5.91 -7.41
CA VAL A 55 13.65 -5.36 -8.75
C VAL A 55 12.34 -4.80 -9.32
N ASN A 56 11.22 -5.49 -9.11
CA ASN A 56 9.91 -5.03 -9.55
C ASN A 56 9.44 -3.80 -8.78
N ALA A 57 9.61 -3.77 -7.46
CA ALA A 57 9.29 -2.60 -6.61
C ALA A 57 10.06 -1.34 -7.04
N ARG A 58 11.33 -1.46 -7.44
CA ARG A 58 12.15 -0.33 -7.91
C ARG A 58 11.74 0.20 -9.29
N LYS A 59 11.08 -0.60 -10.12
CA LYS A 59 10.65 -0.24 -11.48
C LYS A 59 9.26 0.41 -11.51
N LYS A 60 8.53 0.38 -10.39
CA LYS A 60 7.23 1.02 -10.21
C LYS A 60 7.42 2.47 -9.78
#